data_AF-A0A936MXM2-F1
#
_entry.id   AF-A0A936MXM2-F1
#
_cell.length_a   1.000
_cell.length_b   1.000
_cell.length_c   1.000
_cell.angle_alpha   90.00
_cell.angle_beta   90.00
_cell.angle_gamma   90.00
#
_symmetry.space_group_name_H-M   'P 1'
#
loop_
_entity.id
_entity.type
_entity.pdbx_description
1 polymer ?
#
loop_
_entity_poly.entity_id
_entity_poly.type
_entity_poly.pdbx_seq_one_letter_code
_entity_poly.pdbx_strand_id
1 'polypeptide(L)'
;MNLRTISKLMLGLALVAFTATGCKKDECKDKNCGNGSCVDGNCVCNTGYEGDECGTEKRAKFLGSWTATETCTSGNFNWTMTSTASSQGITAFIFNNFAGFNGVNINATVNSNGTSITIPNQTVQGGTFSGSAQIVGNVMTLTYQLTANGQTDNCTATCTRQ
;
A
#
# COMPACT_ATOMS: atom_id res chain seq x y z
N MET A 1 20.03 6.24 -93.21
CA MET A 1 20.50 5.54 -91.99
C MET A 1 19.32 5.41 -91.05
N ASN A 2 18.85 4.17 -90.84
CA ASN A 2 17.75 3.79 -89.96
C ASN A 2 18.00 4.25 -88.51
N LEU A 3 16.95 4.59 -87.75
CA LEU A 3 16.45 3.71 -86.68
C LEU A 3 15.11 4.20 -86.10
N ARG A 4 14.21 3.24 -85.92
CA ARG A 4 12.88 3.32 -85.31
C ARG A 4 12.98 3.48 -83.79
N THR A 5 12.02 4.15 -83.15
CA THR A 5 11.67 3.97 -81.71
C THR A 5 10.27 4.57 -81.47
N ILE A 6 9.20 3.79 -81.52
CA ILE A 6 8.58 2.96 -80.45
C ILE A 6 7.73 3.78 -79.47
N SER A 7 6.41 3.67 -79.72
CA SER A 7 5.29 3.65 -78.77
C SER A 7 5.66 3.23 -77.34
N LYS A 8 5.22 3.98 -76.32
CA LYS A 8 4.54 3.44 -75.13
C LYS A 8 4.11 4.53 -74.13
N LEU A 9 2.80 4.62 -74.00
CA LEU A 9 2.00 4.98 -72.83
C LEU A 9 2.68 4.58 -71.49
N MET A 10 2.90 5.51 -70.57
CA MET A 10 3.11 5.28 -69.12
C MET A 10 2.80 6.60 -68.39
N LEU A 11 1.55 6.85 -67.99
CA LEU A 11 0.99 6.51 -66.67
C LEU A 11 1.71 7.24 -65.52
N GLY A 12 1.05 8.29 -65.02
CA GLY A 12 1.53 9.16 -63.95
C GLY A 12 1.78 8.39 -62.66
N LEU A 13 2.99 8.53 -62.14
CA LEU A 13 3.35 8.03 -60.82
C LEU A 13 2.99 9.11 -59.79
N ALA A 14 1.73 9.10 -59.35
CA ALA A 14 1.36 9.80 -58.12
C ALA A 14 2.06 9.11 -56.96
N LEU A 15 3.17 9.68 -56.47
CA LEU A 15 3.74 9.32 -55.17
C LEU A 15 2.72 9.72 -54.10
N VAL A 16 1.84 8.78 -53.74
CA VAL A 16 1.08 8.87 -52.51
C VAL A 16 2.10 8.70 -51.38
N ALA A 17 2.52 9.82 -50.79
CA ALA A 17 3.28 9.82 -49.55
C ALA A 17 2.39 9.18 -48.47
N PHE A 18 2.59 7.89 -48.23
CA PHE A 18 2.00 7.19 -47.09
C PHE A 18 2.65 7.79 -45.84
N THR A 19 2.03 8.82 -45.28
CA THR A 19 2.34 9.26 -43.93
C THR A 19 1.87 8.13 -43.02
N ALA A 20 2.77 7.19 -42.73
CA ALA A 20 2.60 6.27 -41.62
C ALA A 20 2.63 7.14 -40.37
N THR A 21 1.47 7.67 -39.98
CA THR A 21 1.22 8.11 -38.61
C THR A 21 1.38 6.84 -37.78
N GLY A 22 2.61 6.59 -37.32
CA GLY A 22 2.94 5.43 -36.53
C GLY A 22 1.93 5.36 -35.38
N CYS A 23 1.15 4.30 -35.35
CA CYS A 23 0.34 3.98 -34.19
C CYS A 23 1.30 3.98 -33.00
N LYS A 24 1.18 4.96 -32.09
CA LYS A 24 1.84 4.85 -30.79
C LYS A 24 1.37 3.52 -30.20
N LYS A 25 2.30 2.63 -29.89
CA LYS A 25 1.96 1.38 -29.21
C LYS A 25 1.31 1.77 -27.88
N ASP A 26 0.05 1.42 -27.73
CA ASP A 26 -0.64 1.55 -26.45
C ASP A 26 -0.06 0.50 -25.51
N GLU A 27 0.73 0.96 -24.55
CA GLU A 27 1.38 0.12 -23.55
C GLU A 27 0.39 -0.42 -22.50
N CYS A 28 -0.82 0.15 -22.44
CA CYS A 28 -1.87 -0.24 -21.50
C CYS A 28 -2.88 -1.23 -22.08
N LYS A 29 -2.86 -1.47 -23.40
CA LYS A 29 -3.86 -2.27 -24.11
C LYS A 29 -4.14 -3.66 -23.48
N ASP A 30 -3.09 -4.32 -22.99
CA ASP A 30 -3.16 -5.67 -22.43
C ASP A 30 -2.70 -5.74 -20.96
N LYS A 31 -2.52 -4.59 -20.29
CA LYS A 31 -1.98 -4.53 -18.92
C LYS A 31 -3.11 -4.53 -17.88
N ASN A 32 -3.18 -5.59 -17.06
CA ASN A 32 -4.11 -5.67 -15.95
C ASN A 32 -3.50 -5.03 -14.69
N CYS A 33 -4.09 -3.93 -14.23
CA CYS A 33 -3.64 -3.22 -13.03
C CYS A 33 -4.54 -3.47 -11.81
N GLY A 34 -5.41 -4.48 -11.83
CA GLY A 34 -6.23 -4.88 -10.68
C GLY A 34 -6.93 -3.69 -10.01
N ASN A 35 -6.52 -3.38 -8.77
CA ASN A 35 -7.00 -2.23 -8.02
C ASN A 35 -6.19 -0.96 -8.34
N GLY A 36 -6.09 -0.61 -9.61
CA GLY A 36 -5.29 0.50 -10.10
C GLY A 36 -5.63 0.88 -11.52
N SER A 37 -4.88 1.83 -12.07
CA SER A 37 -5.02 2.30 -13.44
C SER A 37 -3.69 2.23 -14.16
N CYS A 38 -3.69 1.87 -15.44
CA CYS A 38 -2.49 1.92 -16.26
C CYS A 38 -2.25 3.36 -16.75
N VAL A 39 -1.03 3.86 -16.54
CA VAL A 39 -0.55 5.17 -16.99
C VAL A 39 0.84 4.95 -17.59
N ASP A 40 1.00 5.26 -18.88
CA ASP A 40 2.26 5.10 -19.63
C ASP A 40 2.92 3.73 -19.38
N GLY A 41 2.13 2.67 -19.57
CA GLY A 41 2.59 1.29 -19.42
C GLY A 41 2.83 0.84 -17.98
N ASN A 42 2.57 1.67 -16.96
CA ASN A 42 2.80 1.37 -15.55
C ASN A 42 1.49 1.39 -14.74
N CYS A 43 1.36 0.49 -13.76
CA CYS A 43 0.20 0.50 -12.89
C CYS A 43 0.36 1.51 -11.77
N VAL A 44 -0.61 2.41 -11.65
CA VAL A 44 -0.77 3.34 -10.53
C VAL A 44 -1.86 2.78 -9.62
N CYS A 45 -1.48 2.36 -8.42
CA CYS A 45 -2.38 1.67 -7.51
C CYS A 45 -3.31 2.62 -6.75
N ASN A 46 -4.56 2.19 -6.59
CA ASN A 46 -5.53 2.88 -5.74
C ASN A 46 -5.07 2.90 -4.27
N THR A 47 -5.62 3.83 -3.49
CA THR A 47 -5.36 3.91 -2.05
C THR A 47 -5.59 2.55 -1.38
N GLY A 48 -4.61 2.13 -0.57
CA GLY A 48 -4.65 0.85 0.14
C GLY A 48 -4.06 -0.33 -0.65
N TYR A 49 -3.71 -0.17 -1.93
CA TYR A 49 -3.12 -1.22 -2.75
C TYR A 49 -1.68 -0.91 -3.18
N GLU A 50 -0.92 -1.95 -3.49
CA GLU A 50 0.46 -1.90 -3.94
C GLU A 50 0.84 -3.14 -4.78
N GLY A 51 2.07 -3.17 -5.26
CA GLY A 51 2.62 -4.18 -6.16
C GLY A 51 2.48 -3.81 -7.63
N ASP A 52 3.20 -4.52 -8.50
CA ASP A 52 3.30 -4.19 -9.93
C ASP A 52 1.96 -4.24 -10.67
N GLU A 53 1.00 -5.00 -10.14
CA GLU A 53 -0.38 -5.15 -10.66
C GLU A 53 -1.45 -4.68 -9.66
N CYS A 54 -1.06 -4.00 -8.58
CA CYS A 54 -1.95 -3.46 -7.55
C CYS A 54 -2.89 -4.52 -6.91
N GLY A 55 -2.43 -5.76 -6.83
CA GLY A 55 -3.18 -6.88 -6.27
C GLY A 55 -3.01 -7.04 -4.75
N THR A 56 -2.05 -6.34 -4.14
CA THR A 56 -1.71 -6.53 -2.72
C THR A 56 -2.27 -5.40 -1.88
N GLU A 57 -2.99 -5.74 -0.80
CA GLU A 57 -3.40 -4.76 0.20
C GLU A 57 -2.22 -4.33 1.07
N LYS A 58 -1.98 -3.02 1.18
CA LYS A 58 -0.93 -2.45 2.05
C LYS A 58 -1.08 -2.87 3.51
N ARG A 59 -2.32 -3.05 3.99
CA ARG A 59 -2.58 -3.49 5.37
C ARG A 59 -2.17 -4.92 5.66
N ALA A 60 -2.02 -5.78 4.64
CA ALA A 60 -1.63 -7.17 4.84
C ALA A 60 -0.29 -7.30 5.57
N LYS A 61 0.63 -6.33 5.39
CA LYS A 61 1.91 -6.28 6.13
C LYS A 61 1.74 -6.20 7.64
N PHE A 62 0.63 -5.63 8.12
CA PHE A 62 0.36 -5.43 9.54
C PHE A 62 -0.49 -6.52 10.15
N LEU A 63 -1.20 -7.33 9.35
CA LEU A 63 -2.12 -8.37 9.82
C LEU A 63 -1.37 -9.62 10.30
N GLY A 64 -1.95 -10.32 11.28
CA GLY A 64 -1.41 -11.54 11.87
C GLY A 64 -1.13 -11.42 13.38
N SER A 65 -0.33 -12.33 13.90
CA SER A 65 0.05 -12.39 15.32
C SER A 65 1.44 -11.81 15.56
N TRP A 66 1.58 -11.07 16.64
CA TRP A 66 2.79 -10.33 16.99
C TRP A 66 3.20 -10.62 18.43
N THR A 67 4.50 -10.79 18.65
CA THR A 67 5.12 -10.74 19.98
C THR A 67 5.81 -9.40 20.13
N ALA A 68 5.47 -8.66 21.18
CA ALA A 68 5.98 -7.34 21.48
C ALA A 68 6.91 -7.39 22.69
N THR A 69 8.09 -6.80 22.56
CA THR A 69 8.96 -6.41 23.67
C THR A 69 8.95 -4.90 23.74
N GLU A 70 8.53 -4.33 24.87
CA GLU A 70 8.35 -2.89 25.00
C GLU A 70 9.08 -2.26 26.19
N THR A 71 9.37 -0.98 26.02
CA THR A 71 9.83 -0.07 27.06
C THR A 71 8.84 1.08 27.16
N CYS A 72 8.24 1.19 28.34
CA CYS A 72 7.33 2.23 28.75
C CYS A 72 7.97 3.11 29.82
N THR A 73 7.34 4.24 30.12
CA THR A 73 7.75 5.10 31.25
C THR A 73 7.56 4.37 32.59
N SER A 74 6.54 3.51 32.66
CA SER A 74 6.23 2.70 33.85
C SER A 74 7.08 1.44 34.02
N GLY A 75 7.78 0.97 32.98
CA GLY A 75 8.57 -0.26 33.04
C GLY A 75 8.75 -0.94 31.68
N ASN A 76 9.30 -2.15 31.71
CA ASN A 76 9.49 -2.99 30.53
C ASN A 76 8.56 -4.19 30.58
N PHE A 77 7.91 -4.50 29.46
CA PHE A 77 6.92 -5.56 29.39
C PHE A 77 7.09 -6.41 28.11
N ASN A 78 6.53 -7.61 28.15
CA ASN A 78 6.41 -8.47 26.99
C ASN A 78 4.98 -8.99 26.89
N TRP A 79 4.40 -8.92 25.70
CA TRP A 79 3.02 -9.34 25.47
C TRP A 79 2.81 -9.73 24.02
N THR A 80 1.66 -10.32 23.74
CA THR A 80 1.26 -10.72 22.39
C THR A 80 -0.02 -10.00 21.99
N MET A 81 -0.17 -9.76 20.71
CA MET A 81 -1.39 -9.22 20.12
C MET A 81 -1.68 -9.89 18.79
N THR A 82 -2.92 -9.78 18.32
CA THR A 82 -3.27 -10.11 16.94
C THR A 82 -3.78 -8.88 16.22
N SER A 83 -3.78 -8.93 14.90
CA SER A 83 -4.21 -7.82 14.06
C SER A 83 -5.06 -8.34 12.91
N THR A 84 -6.26 -7.77 12.76
CA THR A 84 -7.29 -8.25 11.83
C THR A 84 -7.82 -7.12 10.97
N ALA A 85 -8.23 -7.45 9.74
CA ALA A 85 -8.82 -6.48 8.83
C ALA A 85 -10.09 -5.86 9.43
N SER A 86 -10.27 -4.55 9.22
CA SER A 86 -11.49 -3.85 9.60
C SER A 86 -12.43 -3.70 8.39
N SER A 87 -13.74 -3.73 8.65
CA SER A 87 -14.77 -3.43 7.66
C SER A 87 -14.90 -1.93 7.36
N GLN A 88 -14.22 -1.07 8.12
CA GLN A 88 -14.30 0.40 7.98
C GLN A 88 -13.56 0.95 6.75
N GLY A 89 -12.74 0.13 6.08
CA GLY A 89 -12.04 0.53 4.86
C GLY A 89 -10.82 -0.32 4.57
N ILE A 90 -10.33 -0.23 3.33
CA ILE A 90 -9.20 -1.03 2.84
C ILE A 90 -7.87 -0.74 3.55
N THR A 91 -7.72 0.46 4.12
CA THR A 91 -6.55 0.85 4.93
C THR A 91 -6.73 0.57 6.42
N ALA A 92 -7.95 0.25 6.86
CA ALA A 92 -8.30 0.10 8.26
C ALA A 92 -8.10 -1.35 8.74
N PHE A 93 -7.63 -1.48 9.97
CA PHE A 93 -7.45 -2.75 10.68
C PHE A 93 -7.52 -2.53 12.20
N ILE A 94 -7.56 -3.62 12.95
CA ILE A 94 -7.75 -3.61 14.41
C ILE A 94 -6.62 -4.41 15.04
N PHE A 95 -5.91 -3.83 16.02
CA PHE A 95 -5.08 -4.58 16.95
C PHE A 95 -5.96 -5.12 18.08
N ASN A 96 -5.83 -6.40 18.42
CA ASN A 96 -6.59 -7.06 19.47
C ASN A 96 -5.65 -7.44 20.60
N ASN A 97 -6.11 -7.26 21.84
CA ASN A 97 -5.30 -7.39 23.06
C ASN A 97 -4.11 -6.42 23.09
N PHE A 98 -4.35 -5.18 22.68
CA PHE A 98 -3.31 -4.16 22.58
C PHE A 98 -2.70 -3.84 23.96
N ALA A 99 -1.38 -3.61 24.00
CA ALA A 99 -0.60 -3.41 25.22
C ALA A 99 -0.76 -4.55 26.25
N GLY A 100 -1.07 -5.78 25.80
CA GLY A 100 -1.27 -6.94 26.65
C GLY A 100 -2.59 -6.98 27.43
N PHE A 101 -3.48 -6.00 27.24
CA PHE A 101 -4.77 -5.96 27.93
C PHE A 101 -5.84 -6.74 27.17
N ASN A 102 -6.41 -7.77 27.79
CA ASN A 102 -7.43 -8.61 27.16
C ASN A 102 -8.68 -7.79 26.77
N GLY A 103 -9.09 -7.91 25.50
CA GLY A 103 -10.26 -7.24 24.95
C GLY A 103 -10.08 -5.75 24.67
N VAL A 104 -8.87 -5.20 24.84
CA VAL A 104 -8.54 -3.87 24.35
C VAL A 104 -8.24 -3.96 22.86
N ASN A 105 -9.23 -3.59 22.06
CA ASN A 105 -9.16 -3.61 20.60
C ASN A 105 -9.01 -2.19 20.07
N ILE A 106 -7.90 -1.92 19.38
CA ILE A 106 -7.49 -0.58 18.95
C ILE A 106 -7.56 -0.48 17.42
N ASN A 107 -8.30 0.51 16.94
CA ASN A 107 -8.37 0.80 15.51
C ASN A 107 -7.07 1.47 15.04
N ALA A 108 -6.57 1.04 13.89
CA ALA A 108 -5.41 1.61 13.23
C ALA A 108 -5.66 1.75 11.73
N THR A 109 -4.94 2.66 11.09
CA THR A 109 -5.04 2.91 9.64
C THR A 109 -3.65 2.93 9.02
N VAL A 110 -3.48 2.26 7.89
CA VAL A 110 -2.26 2.30 7.09
C VAL A 110 -2.17 3.63 6.34
N ASN A 111 -1.03 4.30 6.46
CA ASN A 111 -0.75 5.54 5.78
C ASN A 111 -0.44 5.30 4.29
N SER A 112 -0.44 6.36 3.49
CA SER A 112 -0.27 6.30 2.03
C SER A 112 1.02 5.58 1.58
N ASN A 113 2.10 5.68 2.37
CA ASN A 113 3.37 5.00 2.10
C ASN A 113 3.30 3.47 2.20
N GLY A 114 2.27 2.90 2.83
CA GLY A 114 2.10 1.44 2.97
C GLY A 114 3.08 0.76 3.94
N THR A 115 3.95 1.52 4.61
CA THR A 115 4.95 1.02 5.57
C THR A 115 4.76 1.60 6.97
N SER A 116 3.77 2.47 7.14
CA SER A 116 3.46 3.08 8.42
C SER A 116 1.97 3.10 8.71
N ILE A 117 1.63 3.17 9.99
CA ILE A 117 0.25 3.24 10.47
C ILE A 117 0.07 4.40 11.44
N THR A 118 -1.17 4.83 11.57
CA THR A 118 -1.63 5.78 12.57
C THR A 118 -2.65 5.09 13.47
N ILE A 119 -2.49 5.24 14.79
CA ILE A 119 -3.48 4.92 15.79
C ILE A 119 -4.08 6.25 16.26
N PRO A 120 -5.32 6.59 15.83
CA PRO A 120 -5.96 7.82 16.28
C PRO A 120 -6.24 7.76 17.79
N ASN A 121 -6.39 8.93 18.39
CA ASN A 121 -6.86 9.04 19.78
C ASN A 121 -8.22 8.35 19.91
N GLN A 122 -8.30 7.35 20.78
CA GLN A 122 -9.51 6.60 21.05
C GLN A 122 -9.51 6.07 22.48
N THR A 123 -10.69 5.96 23.08
CA THR A 123 -10.86 5.44 24.44
C THR A 123 -11.50 4.07 24.40
N VAL A 124 -10.81 3.09 25.00
CA VAL A 124 -11.24 1.68 25.05
C VAL A 124 -11.04 1.18 26.48
N GLN A 125 -12.10 0.62 27.07
CA GLN A 125 -12.10 0.13 28.46
C GLN A 125 -11.53 1.11 29.50
N GLY A 126 -11.78 2.42 29.32
CA GLY A 126 -11.32 3.46 30.26
C GLY A 126 -9.88 3.93 30.08
N GLY A 127 -9.11 3.34 29.15
CA GLY A 127 -7.81 3.85 28.71
C GLY A 127 -7.93 4.61 27.40
N THR A 128 -7.24 5.75 27.28
CA THR A 128 -7.10 6.51 26.03
C THR A 128 -5.79 6.16 25.36
N PHE A 129 -5.86 5.68 24.12
CA PHE A 129 -4.73 5.22 23.33
C PHE A 129 -4.53 6.09 22.09
N SER A 130 -3.28 6.34 21.73
CA SER A 130 -2.90 6.94 20.43
C SER A 130 -1.48 6.56 20.09
N GLY A 131 -1.08 6.64 18.82
CA GLY A 131 0.27 6.24 18.43
C GLY A 131 0.48 6.08 16.93
N SER A 132 1.60 5.46 16.59
CA SER A 132 1.98 5.14 15.22
C SER A 132 2.90 3.92 15.21
N ALA A 133 3.06 3.31 14.04
CA ALA A 133 4.08 2.28 13.86
C ALA A 133 4.71 2.37 12.47
N GLN A 134 5.92 1.84 12.36
CA GLN A 134 6.64 1.61 11.11
C GLN A 134 6.93 0.13 10.98
N ILE A 135 6.85 -0.43 9.77
CA ILE A 135 7.23 -1.82 9.51
C ILE A 135 8.37 -1.90 8.50
N VAL A 136 9.36 -2.72 8.84
CA VAL A 136 10.49 -3.08 7.98
C VAL A 136 10.63 -4.60 8.00
N GLY A 137 10.33 -5.25 6.86
CA GLY A 137 10.24 -6.70 6.79
C GLY A 137 9.20 -7.26 7.76
N ASN A 138 9.63 -8.14 8.68
CA ASN A 138 8.77 -8.76 9.68
C ASN A 138 8.85 -8.10 11.07
N VAL A 139 9.45 -6.91 11.15
CA VAL A 139 9.62 -6.17 12.41
C VAL A 139 8.82 -4.87 12.32
N MET A 140 7.86 -4.71 13.23
CA MET A 140 7.07 -3.50 13.41
C MET A 140 7.58 -2.76 14.66
N THR A 141 7.99 -1.51 14.51
CA THR A 141 8.29 -0.62 15.64
C THR A 141 7.06 0.20 15.94
N LEU A 142 6.43 -0.05 17.08
CA LEU A 142 5.21 0.60 17.55
C LEU A 142 5.58 1.64 18.62
N THR A 143 5.11 2.87 18.46
CA THR A 143 5.19 3.91 19.49
C THR A 143 3.78 4.36 19.83
N TYR A 144 3.41 4.30 21.10
CA TYR A 144 2.07 4.65 21.54
C TYR A 144 2.07 5.32 22.91
N GLN A 145 0.98 6.01 23.19
CA GLN A 145 0.66 6.61 24.46
C GLN A 145 -0.61 5.97 25.01
N LEU A 146 -0.59 5.59 26.29
CA LEU A 146 -1.74 5.18 27.07
C LEU A 146 -1.96 6.21 28.18
N THR A 147 -3.15 6.79 28.25
CA THR A 147 -3.57 7.61 29.39
C THR A 147 -4.73 6.96 30.13
N ALA A 148 -4.58 6.73 31.43
CA ALA A 148 -5.62 6.19 32.30
C ALA A 148 -5.48 6.78 33.70
N ASN A 149 -6.59 7.06 34.37
CA ASN A 149 -6.62 7.63 35.74
C ASN A 149 -5.73 8.88 35.92
N GLY A 150 -5.66 9.74 34.89
CA GLY A 150 -4.83 10.95 34.90
C GLY A 150 -3.33 10.72 34.79
N GLN A 151 -2.88 9.47 34.58
CA GLN A 151 -1.49 9.11 34.32
C GLN A 151 -1.29 8.79 32.84
N THR A 152 -0.14 9.20 32.30
CA THR A 152 0.23 8.95 30.92
C THR A 152 1.49 8.09 30.87
N ASP A 153 1.41 6.99 30.15
CA ASP A 153 2.52 6.10 29.88
C ASP A 153 2.87 6.15 28.38
N ASN A 154 4.12 6.49 28.08
CA ASN A 154 4.63 6.53 26.72
C ASN A 154 5.50 5.30 26.49
N CYS A 155 5.18 4.54 25.44
CA CYS A 155 5.74 3.23 25.19
C CYS A 155 6.31 3.12 23.78
N THR A 156 7.42 2.41 23.64
CA THR A 156 7.95 1.94 22.37
C THR A 156 8.13 0.43 22.43
N ALA A 157 7.54 -0.27 21.47
CA ALA A 157 7.59 -1.72 21.36
C ALA A 157 8.22 -2.15 20.03
N THR A 158 9.06 -3.17 20.11
CA THR A 158 9.51 -3.93 18.95
C THR A 158 8.61 -5.16 18.83
N CYS A 159 7.82 -5.22 17.77
CA CYS A 159 6.88 -6.30 17.51
C CYS A 159 7.44 -7.21 16.40
N THR A 160 7.69 -8.47 16.72
CA THR A 160 8.11 -9.50 15.75
C THR A 160 6.96 -10.43 15.45
N ARG A 161 6.77 -10.74 14.17
CA ARG A 161 5.75 -11.70 13.72
C ARG A 161 5.98 -13.07 14.36
N GLN A 162 4.90 -13.72 14.81
CA GLN A 162 4.94 -15.10 15.31
C GLN A 162 5.07 -16.12 14.18
#